data_AF-A0A3B9DNJ9-F1
#
_entry.id   AF-A0A3B9DNJ9-F1
#
_cell.length_a   1.000
_cell.length_b   1.000
_cell.length_c   1.000
_cell.angle_alpha   90.00
_cell.angle_beta   90.00
_cell.angle_gamma   90.00
#
_symmetry.space_group_name_H-M   'P 1'
#
loop_
_entity.id
_entity.type
_entity.pdbx_description
1 polymer ?
#
loop_
_entity_poly.entity_id
_entity_poly.type
_entity_poly.pdbx_seq_one_letter_code
_entity_poly.pdbx_strand_id
1 'polypeptide(L)'
;MPSEVGEGLTDPRAVYAERETEALRSADRWRARFDNLARLRMGVGLALITAIVAYLIAPGAQMPLIAVSVALIVIFIMLVVRHIGVRRKEIWDREMALVALEARHRRLRRWEEFTYATPEPPPHHPYADDLDVFGHASLHVLLGTTCTRPGADMLTDWLLAPASADIVRRRQKAVRELTPAIAFRDELQDMGRIAGPVEPKQLQGLLEWAESPAWLLPK
;
A
#
# COMPACT_ATOMS: atom_id res chain seq x y z
N MET A 1 -40.62 -20.71 1.75
CA MET A 1 -40.14 -20.39 3.11
C MET A 1 -39.36 -21.60 3.59
N PRO A 2 -38.03 -21.50 3.58
CA PRO A 2 -37.32 -21.33 4.83
C PRO A 2 -36.49 -20.04 4.82
N SER A 3 -36.61 -19.35 5.94
CA SER A 3 -36.08 -18.05 6.28
C SER A 3 -34.92 -18.24 7.24
N GLU A 4 -33.68 -18.39 6.76
CA GLU A 4 -32.46 -18.30 7.57
C GLU A 4 -31.27 -17.84 6.72
N VAL A 5 -31.32 -16.61 6.21
CA VAL A 5 -30.11 -15.87 5.79
C VAL A 5 -30.08 -14.57 6.58
N GLY A 6 -29.84 -14.74 7.89
CA GLY A 6 -29.71 -13.67 8.88
C GLY A 6 -28.39 -13.79 9.64
N GLU A 7 -27.32 -14.30 9.00
CA GLU A 7 -25.97 -14.18 9.55
C GLU A 7 -25.46 -12.75 9.34
N GLY A 8 -25.57 -11.97 10.42
CA GLY A 8 -25.01 -10.64 10.67
C GLY A 8 -24.37 -9.91 9.49
N LEU A 9 -25.15 -9.04 8.84
CA LEU A 9 -24.60 -7.91 8.07
C LEU A 9 -23.80 -7.04 9.04
N THR A 10 -22.52 -7.35 9.20
CA THR A 10 -21.56 -6.50 9.91
C THR A 10 -21.58 -5.15 9.22
N ASP A 11 -21.91 -4.09 9.94
CA ASP A 11 -21.96 -2.73 9.39
C ASP A 11 -20.59 -2.46 8.71
N PRO A 12 -20.55 -2.25 7.38
CA PRO A 12 -19.29 -2.01 6.67
C PRO A 12 -18.50 -0.83 7.26
N ARG A 13 -19.18 0.14 7.89
CA ARG A 13 -18.53 1.26 8.59
C ARG A 13 -17.76 0.79 9.81
N ALA A 14 -18.35 -0.12 10.60
CA ALA A 14 -17.69 -0.71 11.75
C ALA A 14 -16.49 -1.56 11.31
N VAL A 15 -16.62 -2.33 10.22
CA VAL A 15 -15.53 -3.14 9.66
C VAL A 15 -14.33 -2.26 9.28
N TYR A 16 -14.55 -1.17 8.53
CA TYR A 16 -13.43 -0.29 8.15
C TYR A 16 -12.85 0.48 9.34
N ALA A 17 -13.65 0.84 10.33
CA ALA A 17 -13.15 1.49 11.55
C ALA A 17 -12.28 0.55 12.41
N GLU A 18 -12.66 -0.72 12.52
CA GLU A 18 -11.87 -1.73 13.24
C GLU A 18 -10.52 -1.96 12.53
N ARG A 19 -10.54 -2.13 11.21
CA ARG A 19 -9.34 -2.35 10.40
C ARG A 19 -8.38 -1.16 10.43
N GLU A 20 -8.90 0.06 10.34
CA GLU A 20 -8.13 1.29 10.53
C GLU A 20 -7.41 1.27 11.89
N THR A 21 -8.16 0.97 12.96
CA THR A 21 -7.62 0.97 14.32
C THR A 21 -6.57 -0.13 14.51
N GLU A 22 -6.79 -1.32 13.97
CA GLU A 22 -5.85 -2.44 14.03
C GLU A 22 -4.55 -2.10 13.29
N ALA A 23 -4.66 -1.57 12.07
CA ALA A 23 -3.53 -1.16 11.25
C ALA A 23 -2.72 -0.04 11.92
N LEU A 24 -3.37 1.00 12.47
CA LEU A 24 -2.71 2.06 13.24
C LEU A 24 -1.96 1.52 14.45
N ARG A 25 -2.59 0.67 15.27
CA ARG A 25 -1.92 0.03 16.42
C ARG A 25 -0.71 -0.78 15.97
N SER A 26 -0.78 -1.44 14.81
CA SER A 26 0.35 -2.19 14.28
C SER A 26 1.48 -1.29 13.80
N ALA A 27 1.15 -0.23 13.07
CA ALA A 27 2.10 0.80 12.65
C ALA A 27 2.82 1.42 13.86
N ASP A 28 2.10 1.78 14.93
CA ASP A 28 2.69 2.35 16.15
C ASP A 28 3.64 1.37 16.86
N ARG A 29 3.32 0.07 16.88
CA ARG A 29 4.25 -0.96 17.40
C ARG A 29 5.52 -1.04 16.58
N TRP A 30 5.42 -0.99 15.25
CA TRP A 30 6.60 -0.97 14.38
C TRP A 30 7.40 0.31 14.53
N ARG A 31 6.73 1.46 14.71
CA ARG A 31 7.37 2.74 14.99
C ARG A 31 8.20 2.69 16.27
N ALA A 32 7.63 2.19 17.37
CA ALA A 32 8.36 2.04 18.62
C ALA A 32 9.59 1.13 18.46
N ARG A 33 9.46 0.03 17.71
CA ARG A 33 10.59 -0.86 17.38
C ARG A 33 11.64 -0.17 16.51
N PHE A 34 11.21 0.63 15.54
CA PHE A 34 12.09 1.43 14.68
C PHE A 34 12.94 2.39 15.52
N ASP A 35 12.31 3.12 16.43
CA ASP A 35 12.96 4.09 17.31
C ASP A 35 13.94 3.40 18.28
N ASN A 36 13.57 2.25 18.83
CA ASN A 36 14.45 1.44 19.69
C ASN A 36 15.70 0.97 18.92
N LEU A 37 15.52 0.45 17.70
CA LEU A 37 16.62 0.01 16.84
C LEU A 37 17.51 1.18 16.41
N ALA A 38 16.93 2.36 16.16
CA ALA A 38 17.70 3.56 15.84
C ALA A 38 18.62 3.96 17.00
N ARG A 39 18.11 3.98 18.23
CA ARG A 39 18.90 4.27 19.44
C ARG A 39 20.02 3.24 19.67
N LEU A 40 19.71 1.94 19.52
CA LEU A 40 20.72 0.87 19.62
C LEU A 40 21.82 1.02 18.58
N ARG A 41 21.45 1.28 17.32
CA ARG A 41 22.40 1.49 16.21
C ARG A 41 23.31 2.70 16.49
N MET A 42 22.76 3.81 16.99
CA MET A 42 23.55 4.98 17.38
C MET A 42 24.55 4.64 18.50
N GLY A 43 24.12 3.89 19.52
CA GLY A 43 25.00 3.44 20.60
C GLY A 43 26.13 2.53 20.12
N VAL A 44 25.83 1.55 19.25
CA VAL A 44 26.85 0.66 18.64
C VAL A 44 27.81 1.44 17.73
N GLY A 45 27.30 2.40 16.95
CA GLY A 45 28.13 3.27 16.12
C GLY A 45 29.09 4.12 16.95
N LEU A 46 28.62 4.69 18.06
CA LEU A 46 29.47 5.43 18.99
C LEU A 46 30.55 4.52 19.62
N ALA A 47 30.17 3.32 20.09
CA ALA A 47 31.11 2.34 20.62
C ALA A 47 32.18 1.92 19.60
N LEU A 48 31.81 1.79 18.33
CA LEU A 48 32.74 1.49 17.24
C LEU A 48 33.75 2.63 17.05
N ILE A 49 33.30 3.89 17.06
CA ILE A 49 34.19 5.05 16.99
C ILE A 49 35.14 5.06 18.18
N THR A 50 34.65 4.82 19.39
CA THR A 50 35.48 4.73 20.60
C THR A 50 36.53 3.62 20.50
N ALA A 51 36.17 2.44 19.99
CA ALA A 51 37.10 1.35 19.77
C ALA A 51 38.20 1.69 18.75
N ILE A 52 37.84 2.39 17.67
CA ILE A 52 38.80 2.87 16.66
C ILE A 52 39.77 3.90 17.25
N VAL A 53 39.27 4.86 18.04
CA VAL A 53 40.13 5.84 18.72
C VAL A 53 41.06 5.15 19.72
N ALA A 54 40.54 4.20 20.51
CA ALA A 54 41.34 3.41 21.46
C ALA A 54 42.48 2.64 20.76
N TYR A 55 42.22 2.10 19.57
CA TYR A 55 43.22 1.41 18.75
C TYR A 55 44.40 2.31 18.36
N LEU A 56 44.16 3.60 18.14
CA LEU A 56 45.21 4.56 17.75
C LEU A 56 46.08 5.01 18.93
N ILE A 57 45.55 5.03 20.16
CA ILE A 57 46.22 5.61 21.33
C ILE A 57 46.81 4.57 22.30
N ALA A 58 46.38 3.31 22.22
CA ALA A 58 46.78 2.24 23.14
C ALA A 58 47.67 1.18 22.46
N PRO A 59 48.99 1.43 22.32
CA PRO A 59 49.91 0.44 21.77
C PRO A 59 49.97 -0.80 22.68
N GLY A 60 49.93 -1.99 22.07
CA GLY A 60 49.96 -3.29 22.78
C GLY A 60 48.61 -4.00 22.94
N ALA A 61 47.48 -3.31 22.71
CA ALA A 61 46.12 -3.90 22.78
C ALA A 61 45.45 -4.09 21.40
N GLN A 62 46.22 -4.12 20.31
CA GLN A 62 45.69 -4.06 18.95
C GLN A 62 44.81 -5.26 18.56
N MET A 63 45.23 -6.48 18.85
CA MET A 63 44.46 -7.70 18.49
C MET A 63 43.07 -7.77 19.14
N PRO A 64 42.90 -7.57 20.48
CA PRO A 64 41.56 -7.56 21.06
C PRO A 64 40.71 -6.39 20.57
N LEU A 65 41.30 -5.22 20.29
CA LEU A 65 40.56 -4.08 19.73
C LEU A 65 40.07 -4.35 18.31
N ILE A 66 40.87 -4.99 17.45
CA ILE A 66 40.43 -5.42 16.12
C ILE A 66 39.26 -6.39 16.23
N ALA A 67 39.36 -7.40 17.12
CA ALA A 67 38.27 -8.37 17.32
C ALA A 67 36.97 -7.70 17.78
N VAL A 68 37.05 -6.75 18.73
CA VAL A 68 35.90 -5.98 19.21
C VAL A 68 35.33 -5.10 18.10
N SER A 69 36.15 -4.40 17.33
CA SER A 69 35.70 -3.58 16.19
C SER A 69 34.97 -4.41 15.14
N VAL A 70 35.52 -5.58 14.77
CA VAL A 70 34.87 -6.51 13.83
C VAL A 70 33.52 -6.98 14.38
N ALA A 71 33.45 -7.37 15.66
CA ALA A 71 32.19 -7.77 16.28
C ALA A 71 31.15 -6.63 16.27
N LEU A 72 31.55 -5.40 16.59
CA LEU A 72 30.69 -4.22 16.55
C LEU A 72 30.19 -3.91 15.14
N ILE A 73 31.03 -4.08 14.11
CA ILE A 73 30.63 -3.94 12.70
C ILE A 73 29.56 -4.97 12.34
N VAL A 74 29.75 -6.24 12.70
CA VAL A 74 28.77 -7.31 12.42
C VAL A 74 27.43 -7.00 13.12
N ILE A 75 27.46 -6.60 14.39
CA ILE A 75 26.26 -6.20 15.14
C ILE A 75 25.59 -4.99 14.48
N PHE A 76 26.37 -3.98 14.07
CA PHE A 76 25.85 -2.79 13.41
C PHE A 76 25.14 -3.13 12.10
N ILE A 77 25.75 -3.97 11.24
CA ILE A 77 25.14 -4.43 9.99
C ILE A 77 23.84 -5.19 10.28
N MET A 78 23.83 -6.10 11.26
CA MET A 78 22.62 -6.83 11.66
C MET A 78 21.50 -5.87 12.10
N LEU A 79 21.83 -4.83 12.88
CA LEU A 79 20.87 -3.81 13.31
C LEU A 79 20.33 -3.01 12.14
N VAL A 80 21.17 -2.63 11.17
CA VAL A 80 20.76 -1.92 9.95
C VAL A 80 19.77 -2.75 9.14
N VAL A 81 20.07 -4.03 8.89
CA VAL A 81 19.17 -4.93 8.14
C VAL A 81 17.82 -5.08 8.86
N ARG A 82 17.83 -5.28 10.18
CA ARG A 82 16.59 -5.32 10.98
C ARG A 82 15.82 -4.01 10.94
N HIS A 83 16.51 -2.88 11.01
CA HIS A 83 15.90 -1.55 10.96
C HIS A 83 15.20 -1.29 9.62
N ILE A 84 15.81 -1.69 8.49
CA ILE A 84 15.18 -1.61 7.16
C ILE A 84 13.92 -2.47 7.09
N GLY A 85 13.98 -3.70 7.63
CA GLY A 85 12.83 -4.61 7.68
C GLY A 85 11.67 -4.06 8.53
N VAL A 86 11.97 -3.48 9.70
CA VAL A 86 10.96 -2.84 10.55
C VAL A 86 10.34 -1.62 9.88
N ARG A 87 11.16 -0.77 9.24
CA ARG A 87 10.67 0.39 8.49
C ARG A 87 9.68 -0.01 7.39
N ARG A 88 9.95 -1.10 6.67
CA ARG A 88 9.03 -1.61 5.63
C ARG A 88 7.67 -1.99 6.22
N LYS A 89 7.66 -2.66 7.37
CA LYS A 89 6.42 -3.06 8.06
C LYS A 89 5.65 -1.86 8.63
N GLU A 90 6.36 -0.87 9.17
CA GLU A 90 5.76 0.39 9.60
C GLU A 90 5.05 1.10 8.45
N ILE A 91 5.72 1.23 7.29
CA ILE A 91 5.16 1.87 6.10
C ILE A 91 3.91 1.11 5.64
N TRP A 92 4.02 -0.21 5.50
CA TRP A 92 2.91 -1.08 5.10
C TRP A 92 1.68 -0.93 6.01
N ASP A 93 1.84 -1.09 7.32
CA ASP A 93 0.71 -1.01 8.25
C ASP A 93 0.12 0.41 8.31
N ARG A 94 0.92 1.44 8.02
CA ARG A 94 0.46 2.83 7.98
C ARG A 94 -0.34 3.14 6.71
N GLU A 95 0.10 2.65 5.56
CA GLU A 95 -0.64 2.77 4.31
C GLU A 95 -1.95 1.97 4.36
N MET A 96 -1.94 0.77 4.96
CA MET A 96 -3.14 -0.03 5.22
C MET A 96 -4.17 0.73 6.08
N ALA A 97 -3.71 1.47 7.09
CA ALA A 97 -4.57 2.33 7.89
C ALA A 97 -5.21 3.45 7.06
N LEU A 98 -4.45 4.07 6.16
CA LEU A 98 -4.97 5.10 5.25
C LEU A 98 -6.00 4.53 4.26
N VAL A 99 -5.76 3.33 3.72
CA VAL A 99 -6.72 2.63 2.85
C VAL A 99 -8.05 2.42 3.59
N ALA A 100 -8.01 1.92 4.82
CA ALA A 100 -9.20 1.69 5.64
C ALA A 100 -9.92 2.99 6.01
N LEU A 101 -9.15 4.04 6.37
CA LEU A 101 -9.67 5.37 6.69
C LEU A 101 -10.44 5.97 5.51
N GLU A 102 -9.85 5.96 4.31
CA GLU A 102 -10.50 6.48 3.12
C GLU A 102 -11.73 5.65 2.72
N ALA A 103 -11.69 4.33 2.85
CA ALA A 103 -12.85 3.49 2.62
C ALA A 103 -14.01 3.87 3.56
N ARG A 104 -13.70 4.18 4.82
CA ARG A 104 -14.66 4.73 5.78
C ARG A 104 -15.20 6.09 5.33
N HIS A 105 -14.33 7.01 4.90
CA HIS A 105 -14.73 8.33 4.39
C HIS A 105 -15.68 8.23 3.20
N ARG A 106 -15.40 7.36 2.20
CA ARG A 106 -16.30 7.11 1.06
C ARG A 106 -17.68 6.61 1.52
N ARG A 107 -17.73 5.71 2.49
CA ARG A 107 -18.99 5.16 3.05
C ARG A 107 -19.78 6.16 3.87
N LEU A 108 -19.10 7.11 4.50
CA LEU A 108 -19.70 8.20 5.26
C LEU A 108 -19.98 9.45 4.41
N ARG A 109 -19.58 9.45 3.12
CA ARG A 109 -19.72 10.58 2.20
C ARG A 109 -19.05 11.86 2.73
N ARG A 110 -17.89 11.71 3.38
CA ARG A 110 -17.06 12.83 3.84
C ARG A 110 -16.18 13.33 2.70
N TRP A 111 -16.79 14.06 1.77
CA TRP A 111 -16.12 14.51 0.55
C TRP A 111 -14.98 15.47 0.84
N GLU A 112 -15.12 16.28 1.89
CA GLU A 112 -14.14 17.26 2.37
C GLU A 112 -12.76 16.67 2.72
N GLU A 113 -12.71 15.37 3.01
CA GLU A 113 -11.48 14.64 3.35
C GLU A 113 -10.68 14.22 2.10
N PHE A 114 -11.30 14.29 0.91
CA PHE A 114 -10.64 13.97 -0.35
C PHE A 114 -10.09 15.24 -1.01
N THR A 115 -8.76 15.30 -1.11
CA THR A 115 -8.03 16.45 -1.68
C THR A 115 -7.47 16.19 -3.08
N TYR A 116 -7.68 14.99 -3.65
CA TYR A 116 -7.21 14.67 -4.99
C TYR A 116 -8.15 15.21 -6.07
N ALA A 117 -7.56 15.73 -7.15
CA ALA A 117 -8.30 16.16 -8.32
C ALA A 117 -8.94 14.95 -9.01
N THR A 118 -10.20 15.10 -9.44
CA THR A 118 -10.82 14.16 -10.36
C THR A 118 -10.56 14.61 -11.80
N PRO A 119 -10.51 13.69 -12.78
CA PRO A 119 -10.48 14.06 -14.18
C PRO A 119 -11.66 14.95 -14.54
N GLU A 120 -11.46 15.90 -15.45
CA GLU A 120 -12.58 16.66 -16.01
C GLU A 120 -13.26 15.85 -17.13
N PRO A 121 -14.60 15.79 -17.17
CA PRO A 121 -15.30 15.12 -18.24
C PRO A 121 -15.12 15.85 -19.58
N PRO A 122 -15.31 15.15 -20.72
CA PRO A 122 -15.42 15.80 -22.01
C PRO A 122 -16.55 16.85 -22.00
N PRO A 123 -16.37 18.01 -22.66
CA PRO A 123 -17.44 18.99 -22.79
C PRO A 123 -18.69 18.36 -23.42
N HIS A 124 -19.88 18.68 -22.89
CA HIS A 124 -21.17 18.20 -23.39
C HIS A 124 -21.33 16.67 -23.39
N HIS A 125 -20.72 15.96 -22.44
CA HIS A 125 -20.95 14.53 -22.30
C HIS A 125 -22.44 14.26 -21.98
N PRO A 126 -23.10 13.26 -22.61
CA PRO A 126 -24.55 13.09 -22.53
C PRO A 126 -25.15 12.95 -21.12
N TYR A 127 -24.34 12.57 -20.13
CA TYR A 127 -24.80 12.34 -18.76
C TYR A 127 -23.74 12.62 -17.68
N ALA A 128 -22.53 13.06 -18.04
CA ALA A 128 -21.45 13.12 -17.04
C ALA A 128 -21.71 14.18 -15.96
N ASP A 129 -22.22 15.33 -16.39
CA ASP A 129 -22.56 16.44 -15.50
C ASP A 129 -23.83 16.12 -14.69
N ASP A 130 -24.87 15.60 -15.34
CA ASP A 130 -26.15 15.26 -14.69
C ASP A 130 -26.04 14.17 -13.60
N LEU A 131 -25.10 13.23 -13.75
CA LEU A 131 -24.89 12.13 -12.81
C LEU A 131 -23.72 12.37 -11.85
N ASP A 132 -23.12 13.56 -11.85
CA ASP A 132 -21.91 13.89 -11.08
C ASP A 132 -20.85 12.78 -11.23
N VAL A 133 -20.56 12.37 -12.47
CA VAL A 133 -19.61 11.28 -12.73
C VAL A 133 -18.21 11.65 -12.24
N PHE A 134 -17.85 12.93 -12.39
CA PHE A 134 -16.60 13.53 -11.93
C PHE A 134 -16.89 14.76 -11.05
N GLY A 135 -15.85 15.30 -10.41
CA GLY A 135 -15.97 16.39 -9.44
C GLY A 135 -15.75 15.93 -7.99
N HIS A 136 -15.95 16.85 -7.04
CA HIS A 136 -15.63 16.65 -5.62
C HIS A 136 -16.49 15.57 -4.94
N ALA A 137 -17.80 15.58 -5.20
CA ALA A 137 -18.76 14.63 -4.63
C ALA A 137 -19.32 13.70 -5.73
N SER A 138 -18.45 12.92 -6.34
CA SER A 138 -18.74 12.22 -7.61
C SER A 138 -18.75 10.70 -7.52
N LEU A 139 -19.30 10.05 -8.55
CA LEU A 139 -19.24 8.59 -8.71
C LEU A 139 -17.80 8.09 -8.83
N HIS A 140 -16.92 8.85 -9.50
CA HIS A 140 -15.51 8.51 -9.59
C HIS A 140 -14.84 8.46 -8.20
N VAL A 141 -15.12 9.41 -7.30
CA VAL A 141 -14.60 9.39 -5.92
C VAL A 141 -15.20 8.22 -5.13
N LEU A 142 -16.48 7.95 -5.30
CA LEU A 142 -17.19 6.89 -4.58
C LEU A 142 -16.68 5.48 -4.96
N LEU A 143 -16.35 5.27 -6.24
CA LEU A 143 -15.82 4.02 -6.77
C LEU A 143 -14.29 3.93 -6.70
N GLY A 144 -13.61 5.08 -6.68
CA GLY A 144 -12.17 5.22 -6.88
C GLY A 144 -11.33 4.56 -5.80
N THR A 145 -10.78 3.39 -6.12
CA THR A 145 -9.70 2.70 -5.38
C THR A 145 -8.49 2.41 -6.27
N THR A 146 -8.50 2.93 -7.50
CA THR A 146 -7.45 2.70 -8.49
C THR A 146 -6.14 3.35 -8.05
N CYS A 147 -5.07 2.55 -7.96
CA CYS A 147 -3.76 3.02 -7.51
C CYS A 147 -2.77 3.28 -8.66
N THR A 148 -3.14 2.93 -9.90
CA THR A 148 -2.28 3.09 -11.08
C THR A 148 -2.94 4.01 -12.09
N ARG A 149 -2.14 4.71 -12.90
CA ARG A 149 -2.67 5.60 -13.94
C ARG A 149 -3.52 4.83 -14.97
N PRO A 150 -3.07 3.69 -15.52
CA PRO A 150 -3.91 2.88 -16.42
C PRO A 150 -5.21 2.39 -15.77
N GLY A 151 -5.19 2.04 -14.49
CA GLY A 151 -6.39 1.64 -13.77
C GLY A 151 -7.40 2.77 -13.61
N ALA A 152 -6.91 3.98 -13.31
CA ALA A 152 -7.74 5.19 -13.24
C ALA A 152 -8.33 5.54 -14.61
N ASP A 153 -7.50 5.54 -15.66
CA ASP A 153 -7.96 5.82 -17.04
C ASP A 153 -9.03 4.79 -17.47
N MET A 154 -8.83 3.50 -17.17
CA MET A 154 -9.82 2.46 -17.47
C MET A 154 -11.13 2.65 -16.70
N LEU A 155 -11.09 3.09 -15.44
CA LEU A 155 -12.31 3.41 -14.68
C LEU A 155 -13.05 4.61 -15.29
N THR A 156 -12.31 5.67 -15.66
CA THR A 156 -12.87 6.83 -16.36
C THR A 156 -13.57 6.43 -17.65
N ASP A 157 -12.93 5.62 -18.50
CA ASP A 157 -13.52 5.13 -19.75
C ASP A 157 -14.80 4.31 -19.50
N TRP A 158 -14.80 3.47 -18.46
CA TRP A 158 -15.98 2.68 -18.10
C TRP A 158 -17.15 3.51 -17.57
N LEU A 159 -16.86 4.67 -16.98
CA LEU A 159 -17.90 5.59 -16.51
C LEU A 159 -18.47 6.45 -17.66
N LEU A 160 -17.64 6.77 -18.66
CA LEU A 160 -18.05 7.58 -19.82
C LEU A 160 -18.69 6.77 -20.95
N ALA A 161 -18.50 5.45 -20.99
CA ALA A 161 -19.08 4.61 -22.03
C ALA A 161 -19.83 3.39 -21.47
N PRO A 162 -21.11 3.17 -21.85
CA PRO A 162 -21.84 2.00 -21.42
C PRO A 162 -21.27 0.72 -22.04
N ALA A 163 -21.32 -0.36 -21.26
CA ALA A 163 -20.92 -1.69 -21.70
C ALA A 163 -22.14 -2.54 -22.11
N SER A 164 -21.93 -3.55 -22.96
CA SER A 164 -23.00 -4.50 -23.29
C SER A 164 -23.42 -5.32 -22.07
N ALA A 165 -24.65 -5.86 -22.09
CA ALA A 165 -25.20 -6.61 -20.96
C ALA A 165 -24.32 -7.80 -20.52
N ASP A 166 -23.66 -8.47 -21.48
CA ASP A 166 -22.72 -9.57 -21.17
C ASP A 166 -21.47 -9.09 -20.45
N ILE A 167 -20.90 -7.95 -20.86
CA ILE A 167 -19.77 -7.34 -20.16
C ILE A 167 -20.16 -6.93 -18.75
N VAL A 168 -21.33 -6.29 -18.59
CA VAL A 168 -21.84 -5.88 -17.28
C VAL A 168 -21.98 -7.10 -16.36
N ARG A 169 -22.59 -8.20 -16.82
CA ARG A 169 -22.72 -9.45 -16.05
C ARG A 169 -21.37 -10.01 -15.62
N ARG A 170 -20.38 -10.01 -16.51
CA ARG A 170 -19.01 -10.47 -16.19
C ARG A 170 -18.34 -9.60 -15.14
N ARG A 171 -18.40 -8.27 -15.27
CA ARG A 171 -17.85 -7.33 -14.27
C ARG A 171 -18.52 -7.49 -12.92
N GLN A 172 -19.85 -7.58 -12.88
CA GLN A 172 -20.60 -7.82 -11.64
C GLN A 172 -20.24 -9.16 -10.98
N LYS A 173 -19.98 -10.21 -11.78
CA LYS A 173 -19.49 -11.50 -11.26
C LYS A 173 -18.14 -11.33 -10.59
N ALA A 174 -17.18 -10.68 -11.25
CA ALA A 174 -15.86 -10.41 -10.67
C ALA A 174 -15.95 -9.56 -9.38
N VAL A 175 -16.82 -8.55 -9.34
CA VAL A 175 -17.06 -7.76 -8.12
C VAL A 175 -17.59 -8.65 -6.99
N ARG A 176 -18.56 -9.54 -7.27
CA ARG A 176 -19.10 -10.47 -6.26
C ARG A 176 -18.06 -11.45 -5.74
N GLU A 177 -17.16 -11.94 -6.61
CA GLU A 177 -16.04 -12.80 -6.22
C GLU A 177 -15.08 -12.08 -5.26
N LEU A 178 -14.85 -10.78 -5.47
CA LEU A 178 -13.98 -9.96 -4.61
C LEU A 178 -14.67 -9.40 -3.36
N THR A 179 -16.00 -9.37 -3.30
CA THR A 179 -16.75 -8.83 -2.14
C THR A 179 -16.31 -9.40 -0.79
N PRO A 180 -16.21 -10.73 -0.59
CA PRO A 180 -15.82 -11.29 0.70
C PRO A 180 -14.32 -11.15 0.99
N ALA A 181 -13.48 -10.90 -0.01
CA ALA A 181 -12.03 -10.88 0.10
C ALA A 181 -11.49 -9.50 0.55
N ILE A 182 -12.04 -8.95 1.64
CA ILE A 182 -11.69 -7.58 2.11
C ILE A 182 -10.19 -7.42 2.33
N ALA A 183 -9.55 -8.38 3.02
CA ALA A 183 -8.11 -8.33 3.28
C ALA A 183 -7.28 -8.28 2.01
N PHE A 184 -7.64 -9.09 1.01
CA PHE A 184 -6.96 -9.09 -0.28
C PHE A 184 -7.14 -7.77 -1.03
N ARG A 185 -8.34 -7.18 -1.01
CA ARG A 185 -8.57 -5.88 -1.67
C ARG A 185 -7.76 -4.76 -1.02
N ASP A 186 -7.70 -4.73 0.31
CA ASP A 186 -6.92 -3.73 1.01
C ASP A 186 -5.42 -3.91 0.75
N GLU A 187 -4.91 -5.16 0.79
CA GLU A 187 -3.53 -5.49 0.41
C GLU A 187 -3.19 -5.10 -1.03
N LEU A 188 -4.09 -5.37 -1.98
CA LEU A 188 -3.89 -4.99 -3.37
C LEU A 188 -3.80 -3.46 -3.53
N GLN A 189 -4.66 -2.72 -2.81
CA GLN A 189 -4.64 -1.26 -2.81
C GLN A 189 -3.37 -0.71 -2.15
N ASP A 190 -2.95 -1.31 -1.03
CA ASP A 190 -1.74 -0.96 -0.29
C ASP A 190 -0.48 -1.16 -1.14
N MET A 191 -0.35 -2.32 -1.78
CA MET A 191 0.71 -2.61 -2.74
C MET A 191 0.76 -1.59 -3.87
N GLY A 192 -0.41 -1.23 -4.42
CA GLY A 192 -0.51 -0.22 -5.46
C GLY A 192 0.00 1.15 -5.02
N ARG A 193 -0.30 1.57 -3.79
CA ARG A 193 0.18 2.85 -3.22
C ARG A 193 1.68 2.85 -2.97
N ILE A 194 2.19 1.76 -2.39
CA ILE A 194 3.61 1.62 -2.06
C ILE A 194 4.47 1.52 -3.32
N ALA A 195 3.95 0.86 -4.37
CA ALA A 195 4.63 0.80 -5.67
C ALA A 195 4.76 2.19 -6.34
N GLY A 196 3.86 3.12 -6.01
CA GLY A 196 3.82 4.46 -6.57
C GLY A 196 3.22 4.50 -7.98
N PRO A 197 3.33 5.66 -8.68
CA PRO A 197 2.75 5.84 -10.00
C PRO A 197 3.33 4.83 -11.01
N VAL A 198 2.43 4.09 -11.66
CA VAL A 198 2.78 3.22 -12.79
C VAL A 198 2.39 3.94 -14.07
N GLU A 199 3.39 4.24 -14.90
CA GLU A 199 3.16 4.84 -16.21
C GLU A 199 2.62 3.79 -17.20
N PRO A 200 1.72 4.17 -18.14
CA PRO A 200 1.17 3.25 -19.13
C PRO A 200 2.22 2.44 -19.89
N LYS A 201 3.37 3.07 -20.22
CA LYS A 201 4.48 2.41 -20.91
C LYS A 201 5.10 1.26 -20.10
N GLN A 202 5.16 1.39 -18.77
CA GLN A 202 5.70 0.35 -17.90
C GLN A 202 4.78 -0.87 -17.86
N LEU A 203 3.46 -0.62 -17.77
CA LEU A 203 2.46 -1.68 -17.86
C LEU A 203 2.51 -2.38 -19.22
N GLN A 204 2.61 -1.61 -20.31
CA GLN A 204 2.71 -2.17 -21.65
C GLN A 204 3.94 -3.07 -21.80
N GLY A 205 5.12 -2.63 -21.35
CA GLY A 205 6.33 -3.44 -21.40
C GLY A 205 6.23 -4.73 -20.58
N LEU A 206 5.52 -4.71 -19.44
CA LEU A 206 5.24 -5.91 -18.66
C LEU A 206 4.32 -6.88 -19.42
N LEU A 207 3.26 -6.38 -20.04
CA LEU A 207 2.32 -7.19 -20.82
C LEU A 207 3.00 -7.81 -22.04
N GLU A 208 3.77 -7.01 -22.79
CA GLU A 208 4.56 -7.49 -23.94
C GLU A 208 5.53 -8.61 -23.53
N TRP A 209 6.19 -8.48 -22.37
CA TRP A 209 7.03 -9.54 -21.82
C TRP A 209 6.23 -10.79 -21.42
N ALA A 210 5.10 -10.61 -20.72
CA ALA A 210 4.29 -11.71 -20.21
C ALA A 210 3.61 -12.52 -21.33
N GLU A 211 3.24 -11.86 -22.42
CA GLU A 211 2.63 -12.47 -23.61
C GLU A 211 3.68 -12.94 -24.63
N SER A 212 4.96 -12.62 -24.42
CA SER A 212 6.03 -13.08 -25.30
C SER A 212 6.15 -14.62 -25.25
N PRO A 213 6.58 -15.26 -26.36
CA PRO A 213 6.82 -16.71 -26.36
C PRO A 213 7.77 -17.10 -25.22
N ALA A 214 7.46 -18.19 -24.51
CA ALA A 214 8.28 -18.68 -23.40
C ALA A 214 9.70 -19.01 -23.88
N TRP A 215 10.60 -18.04 -23.77
CA TRP A 215 11.98 -18.15 -24.24
C TRP A 215 12.84 -19.07 -23.35
N LEU A 216 12.36 -19.36 -22.13
CA LEU A 216 13.03 -20.19 -21.13
C LEU A 216 12.63 -21.67 -21.16
N LEU A 217 11.54 -22.05 -21.84
CA LEU A 217 11.12 -23.44 -21.94
C LEU A 217 11.55 -24.01 -23.30
N PRO A 218 12.38 -25.08 -23.34
CA PRO A 218 12.60 -25.80 -24.58
C PRO A 218 11.27 -26.37 -25.10
N LYS A 219 11.10 -26.36 -26.42
CA LYS A 219 9.90 -26.88 -27.11
C LYS A 219 9.72 -28.38 -26.88
#